data_AF-A0A196S5W8-F1
#
_entry.id   AF-A0A196S5W8-F1
#
_cell.length_a   1.000
_cell.length_b   1.000
_cell.length_c   1.000
_cell.angle_alpha   90.00
_cell.angle_beta   90.00
_cell.angle_gamma   90.00
#
_symmetry.space_group_name_H-M   'P 1'
#
loop_
_entity.id
_entity.type
_entity.pdbx_description
1 polymer ?
#
loop_
_entity_poly.entity_id
_entity_poly.type
_entity_poly.pdbx_seq_one_letter_code
_entity_poly.pdbx_strand_id
1 'polypeptide(L)'
;MSDNEDGSRSRKYHVHHFNPLDKKTRSVPHIPLANVNARRSFRSFMYHQPADITPEEAHKRYVREMDRYDSEVLHRFFEYYGGEEWMYEKYIPSKRHQRLQDRASEILSLHKKLSDYVLNGGILAPSEDDSAVKDVYARRIHDDIFPACVRVNNLPSSCTRAEFRALLPAEGVRCVYFSDPLVCPPPGLARFVWVTTDTVERAEQLCDVLHGEHEFGAGGEKKKMKLNVETETPMRRNAQLPFIANQPEKVAWDLDHLKQLCRILEHFWNVPSSFADTLEALARTAGTAGTAGITDIDRVFVFVFFIRRVFGYDYWRGTQDEEFGVSLQRYGSDMVRTPIGDTTPSAEEEAWWEKHEKEVNAMCEKLAGKDVEGEVKALEVEEAGEKELRERVTSGIVSSMMEEKEGVWKCLRCEKAFRGKEFVEKHLNEMHKDVVEQRVIQKINKEIGIEQYLKDDKKVVPVIIDPRSMKSHYS
;
A
#
# COMPACT_ATOMS: atom_id res chain seq x y z
N MET A 1 -29.68 10.59 -63.07
CA MET A 1 -28.35 10.46 -62.42
C MET A 1 -28.28 11.58 -61.41
N SER A 2 -28.73 11.26 -60.20
CA SER A 2 -28.86 12.19 -59.08
C SER A 2 -28.12 11.53 -57.94
N ASP A 3 -26.86 11.96 -57.77
CA ASP A 3 -25.96 11.42 -56.77
C ASP A 3 -26.30 12.00 -55.39
N ASN A 4 -26.57 11.08 -54.46
CA ASN A 4 -26.75 11.35 -53.05
C ASN A 4 -25.38 11.62 -52.40
N GLU A 5 -25.20 12.82 -51.82
CA GLU A 5 -24.16 13.07 -50.83
C GLU A 5 -24.62 12.52 -49.47
N ASP A 6 -24.13 11.32 -49.12
CA ASP A 6 -24.28 10.77 -47.77
C ASP A 6 -23.14 11.27 -46.88
N GLY A 7 -23.47 12.20 -45.99
CA GLY A 7 -22.56 12.79 -45.01
C GLY A 7 -22.23 11.80 -43.89
N SER A 8 -21.22 10.97 -44.11
CA SER A 8 -20.62 10.14 -43.06
C SER A 8 -19.87 11.00 -42.02
N ARG A 9 -20.60 11.46 -41.01
CA ARG A 9 -20.03 11.96 -39.74
C ARG A 9 -19.36 10.79 -39.02
N SER A 10 -18.06 10.62 -39.24
CA SER A 10 -17.19 9.76 -38.42
C SER A 10 -17.23 10.27 -36.97
N ARG A 11 -18.02 9.61 -36.12
CA ARG A 11 -17.92 9.76 -34.66
C ARG A 11 -16.58 9.19 -34.25
N LYS A 12 -15.58 10.06 -34.08
CA LYS A 12 -14.37 9.75 -33.34
C LYS A 12 -14.79 9.41 -31.91
N TYR A 13 -14.96 8.13 -31.63
CA TYR A 13 -14.98 7.65 -30.25
C TYR A 13 -13.62 8.00 -29.67
N HIS A 14 -13.58 8.98 -28.76
CA HIS A 14 -12.44 9.16 -27.87
C HIS A 14 -12.37 7.92 -26.98
N VAL A 15 -11.67 6.89 -27.46
CA VAL A 15 -11.22 5.80 -26.60
C VAL A 15 -10.12 6.42 -25.75
N HIS A 16 -10.47 6.76 -24.50
CA HIS A 16 -9.45 7.03 -23.50
C HIS A 16 -8.62 5.76 -23.37
N HIS A 17 -7.39 5.77 -23.88
CA HIS A 17 -6.40 4.76 -23.52
C HIS A 17 -6.27 4.81 -21.99
N PHE A 18 -6.78 3.77 -21.32
CA PHE A 18 -6.62 3.60 -19.89
C PHE A 18 -5.13 3.39 -19.64
N ASN A 19 -4.44 4.45 -19.21
CA ASN A 19 -3.12 4.31 -18.64
C ASN A 19 -3.33 3.93 -17.17
N PRO A 20 -2.96 2.72 -16.73
CA PRO A 20 -3.09 2.28 -15.34
C PRO A 20 -2.37 3.20 -14.34
N LEU A 21 -1.55 4.12 -14.85
CA LEU A 21 -0.71 5.04 -14.12
C LEU A 21 -1.25 6.49 -14.06
N ASP A 22 -2.51 6.78 -14.39
CA ASP A 22 -3.05 8.15 -14.22
C ASP A 22 -3.43 8.47 -12.75
N LYS A 23 -3.02 9.65 -12.26
CA LYS A 23 -2.96 10.01 -10.83
C LYS A 23 -4.30 9.96 -10.10
N LYS A 24 -5.42 10.16 -10.79
CA LYS A 24 -6.77 10.19 -10.20
C LYS A 24 -7.47 8.82 -10.19
N THR A 25 -7.01 7.87 -11.00
CA THR A 25 -7.65 6.54 -11.15
C THR A 25 -6.83 5.41 -10.53
N ARG A 26 -5.60 5.69 -10.08
CA ARG A 26 -4.66 4.74 -9.44
C ARG A 26 -5.12 4.07 -8.14
N SER A 27 -6.27 4.45 -7.56
CA SER A 27 -6.62 4.07 -6.18
C SER A 27 -8.02 3.48 -6.00
N VAL A 28 -8.76 3.22 -7.09
CA VAL A 28 -10.13 2.69 -6.99
C VAL A 28 -10.22 1.35 -7.76
N PRO A 29 -10.55 0.24 -7.08
CA PRO A 29 -10.67 -1.05 -7.74
C PRO A 29 -11.78 -1.06 -8.80
N HIS A 30 -11.52 -1.53 -10.02
CA HIS A 30 -12.58 -1.84 -10.99
C HIS A 30 -12.70 -3.35 -11.17
N ILE A 31 -13.61 -4.00 -10.42
CA ILE A 31 -13.68 -5.47 -10.39
C ILE A 31 -15.06 -6.00 -10.76
N PRO A 32 -15.14 -7.19 -11.39
CA PRO A 32 -16.35 -7.97 -11.35
C PRO A 32 -16.49 -8.57 -9.93
N LEU A 33 -17.60 -8.29 -9.25
CA LEU A 33 -17.99 -9.02 -8.04
C LEU A 33 -19.13 -9.96 -8.37
N ALA A 34 -18.99 -11.22 -7.97
CA ALA A 34 -20.03 -12.21 -8.20
C ALA A 34 -21.34 -11.76 -7.55
N ASN A 35 -22.44 -11.84 -8.30
CA ASN A 35 -23.78 -11.47 -7.85
C ASN A 35 -23.97 -9.99 -7.49
N VAL A 36 -23.08 -9.09 -7.92
CA VAL A 36 -23.25 -7.64 -7.79
C VAL A 36 -23.23 -7.01 -9.17
N ASN A 37 -24.29 -6.28 -9.52
CA ASN A 37 -24.37 -5.57 -10.80
C ASN A 37 -23.60 -4.25 -10.74
N ALA A 38 -23.20 -3.72 -11.89
CA ALA A 38 -22.60 -2.39 -11.96
C ALA A 38 -23.59 -1.31 -11.48
N ARG A 39 -23.07 -0.23 -10.87
CA ARG A 39 -23.86 0.90 -10.37
C ARG A 39 -24.77 1.46 -11.46
N ARG A 40 -26.07 1.54 -11.18
CA ARG A 40 -27.06 2.09 -12.11
C ARG A 40 -26.93 3.61 -12.20
N SER A 41 -26.98 4.16 -13.42
CA SER A 41 -27.03 5.62 -13.62
C SER A 41 -28.42 6.18 -13.31
N PHE A 42 -28.50 7.46 -12.92
CA PHE A 42 -29.80 8.13 -12.68
C PHE A 42 -30.74 8.02 -13.89
N ARG A 43 -30.20 8.17 -15.11
CA ARG A 43 -30.97 7.98 -16.34
C ARG A 43 -31.56 6.56 -16.45
N SER A 44 -30.76 5.53 -16.16
CA SER A 44 -31.23 4.14 -16.19
C SER A 44 -32.27 3.86 -15.09
N PHE A 45 -32.10 4.45 -13.92
CA PHE A 45 -33.04 4.40 -12.80
C PHE A 45 -34.41 5.00 -13.18
N MET A 46 -34.41 6.15 -13.85
CA MET A 46 -35.63 6.86 -14.26
C MET A 46 -36.52 6.06 -15.23
N TYR A 47 -35.95 5.20 -16.09
CA TYR A 47 -36.74 4.36 -17.00
C TYR A 47 -37.67 3.37 -16.28
N HIS A 48 -37.43 3.10 -15.00
CA HIS A 48 -38.20 2.15 -14.20
C HIS A 48 -39.11 2.85 -13.17
N GLN A 49 -39.22 4.18 -13.21
CA GLN A 49 -40.07 4.94 -12.29
C GLN A 49 -41.47 5.18 -12.88
N PRO A 50 -42.49 5.38 -12.03
CA PRO A 50 -43.81 5.82 -12.46
C PRO A 50 -43.77 7.14 -13.22
N ALA A 51 -44.67 7.33 -14.18
CA ALA A 51 -44.71 8.52 -15.03
C ALA A 51 -45.05 9.82 -14.25
N ASP A 52 -45.67 9.69 -13.08
CA ASP A 52 -46.13 10.77 -12.21
C ASP A 52 -45.15 11.07 -11.05
N ILE A 53 -43.97 10.45 -11.02
CA ILE A 53 -42.98 10.70 -9.97
C ILE A 53 -42.50 12.15 -9.99
N THR A 54 -42.47 12.80 -8.83
CA THR A 54 -41.91 14.16 -8.73
C THR A 54 -40.38 14.10 -8.77
N PRO A 55 -39.71 15.17 -9.23
CA PRO A 55 -38.24 15.24 -9.23
C PRO A 55 -37.62 14.99 -7.84
N GLU A 56 -38.24 15.52 -6.79
CA GLU A 56 -37.76 15.38 -5.41
C GLU A 56 -37.86 13.92 -4.93
N GLU A 57 -38.97 13.24 -5.24
CA GLU A 57 -39.17 11.84 -4.86
C GLU A 57 -38.25 10.92 -5.69
N ALA A 58 -38.07 11.20 -6.98
CA ALA A 58 -37.12 10.47 -7.83
C ALA A 58 -35.69 10.59 -7.30
N HIS A 59 -35.27 11.79 -6.92
CA HIS A 59 -33.95 12.01 -6.34
C HIS A 59 -33.79 11.27 -5.00
N LYS A 60 -34.76 11.38 -4.08
CA LYS A 60 -34.73 10.66 -2.79
C LYS A 60 -34.65 9.15 -2.97
N ARG A 61 -35.42 8.57 -3.89
CA ARG A 61 -35.38 7.13 -4.17
C ARG A 61 -34.05 6.71 -4.78
N TYR A 62 -33.51 7.50 -5.70
CA TYR A 62 -32.21 7.21 -6.30
C TYR A 62 -31.10 7.24 -5.25
N VAL A 63 -31.06 8.27 -4.38
CA VAL A 63 -30.09 8.34 -3.28
C VAL A 63 -30.19 7.10 -2.39
N ARG A 64 -31.39 6.68 -1.97
CA ARG A 64 -31.58 5.44 -1.19
C ARG A 64 -31.14 4.18 -1.96
N GLU A 65 -31.33 4.12 -3.28
CA GLU A 65 -30.81 3.01 -4.11
C GLU A 65 -29.28 3.02 -4.13
N MET A 66 -28.66 4.19 -4.22
CA MET A 66 -27.21 4.35 -4.18
C MET A 66 -26.63 3.95 -2.82
N ASP A 67 -27.24 4.36 -1.71
CA ASP A 67 -26.78 4.00 -0.36
C ASP A 67 -26.84 2.48 -0.14
N ARG A 68 -27.94 1.84 -0.57
CA ARG A 68 -28.07 0.37 -0.52
C ARG A 68 -27.04 -0.33 -1.39
N TYR A 69 -26.82 0.18 -2.61
CA TYR A 69 -25.83 -0.34 -3.52
C TYR A 69 -24.42 -0.24 -2.93
N ASP A 70 -24.03 0.94 -2.43
CA ASP A 70 -22.72 1.18 -1.85
C ASP A 70 -22.52 0.27 -0.61
N SER A 71 -23.55 0.08 0.23
CA SER A 71 -23.51 -0.90 1.33
C SER A 71 -23.34 -2.35 0.85
N GLU A 72 -24.14 -2.80 -0.12
CA GLU A 72 -24.04 -4.17 -0.66
C GLU A 72 -22.64 -4.44 -1.22
N VAL A 73 -22.09 -3.50 -1.99
CA VAL A 73 -20.74 -3.57 -2.55
C VAL A 73 -19.69 -3.76 -1.46
N LEU A 74 -19.75 -2.96 -0.39
CA LEU A 74 -18.80 -3.04 0.73
C LEU A 74 -18.87 -4.41 1.43
N HIS A 75 -20.08 -4.90 1.72
CA HIS A 75 -20.28 -6.20 2.37
C HIS A 75 -19.77 -7.35 1.49
N ARG A 76 -20.06 -7.33 0.18
CA ARG A 76 -19.63 -8.36 -0.76
C ARG A 76 -18.12 -8.35 -1.01
N PHE A 77 -17.53 -7.17 -1.07
CA PHE A 77 -16.09 -7.03 -1.17
C PHE A 77 -15.40 -7.62 0.06
N PHE A 78 -15.89 -7.30 1.26
CA PHE A 78 -15.36 -7.86 2.50
C PHE A 78 -15.60 -9.38 2.60
N GLU A 79 -16.76 -9.88 2.17
CA GLU A 79 -17.04 -11.32 2.11
C GLU A 79 -16.00 -12.07 1.26
N TYR A 80 -15.59 -11.48 0.13
CA TYR A 80 -14.65 -12.09 -0.81
C TYR A 80 -13.19 -11.96 -0.36
N TYR A 81 -12.75 -10.77 0.04
CA TYR A 81 -11.33 -10.49 0.32
C TYR A 81 -10.99 -10.42 1.81
N GLY A 82 -11.98 -10.32 2.71
CA GLY A 82 -11.77 -10.20 4.15
C GLY A 82 -11.04 -11.40 4.77
N GLY A 83 -10.92 -12.51 4.03
CA GLY A 83 -10.13 -13.67 4.39
C GLY A 83 -8.63 -13.58 4.11
N GLU A 84 -8.14 -12.49 3.53
CA GLU A 84 -6.76 -12.33 3.09
C GLU A 84 -5.89 -11.59 4.14
N GLU A 85 -4.58 -11.86 4.16
CA GLU A 85 -3.63 -11.31 5.14
C GLU A 85 -3.72 -9.78 5.26
N TRP A 86 -3.76 -9.07 4.14
CA TRP A 86 -3.81 -7.60 4.14
C TRP A 86 -5.08 -7.02 4.77
N MET A 87 -6.21 -7.75 4.77
CA MET A 87 -7.42 -7.35 5.47
C MET A 87 -7.30 -7.63 6.96
N TYR A 88 -6.68 -8.74 7.34
CA TYR A 88 -6.42 -9.06 8.74
C TYR A 88 -5.51 -8.06 9.42
N GLU A 89 -4.40 -7.73 8.77
CA GLU A 89 -3.42 -6.75 9.26
C GLU A 89 -4.02 -5.36 9.47
N LYS A 90 -5.15 -5.03 8.81
CA LYS A 90 -5.86 -3.76 8.96
C LYS A 90 -7.03 -3.82 9.95
N TYR A 91 -7.74 -4.94 10.04
CA TYR A 91 -9.05 -4.98 10.70
C TYR A 91 -9.20 -6.01 11.83
N ILE A 92 -8.25 -6.93 12.02
CA ILE A 92 -8.28 -7.92 13.10
C ILE A 92 -7.26 -7.54 14.19
N PRO A 93 -7.67 -7.28 15.44
CA PRO A 93 -6.80 -6.73 16.50
C PRO A 93 -5.47 -7.47 16.70
N SER A 94 -5.48 -8.79 16.88
CA SER A 94 -4.27 -9.61 17.05
C SER A 94 -3.32 -9.51 15.86
N LYS A 95 -3.87 -9.36 14.66
CA LYS A 95 -3.10 -9.27 13.41
C LYS A 95 -2.56 -7.86 13.18
N ARG A 96 -3.33 -6.83 13.53
CA ARG A 96 -2.85 -5.43 13.59
C ARG A 96 -1.70 -5.29 14.58
N HIS A 97 -1.83 -5.88 15.76
CA HIS A 97 -0.77 -5.87 16.77
C HIS A 97 0.50 -6.53 16.25
N GLN A 98 0.41 -7.76 15.72
CA GLN A 98 1.56 -8.43 15.12
C GLN A 98 2.20 -7.59 13.99
N ARG A 99 1.39 -7.04 13.08
CA ARG A 99 1.90 -6.23 11.97
C ARG A 99 2.63 -4.98 12.46
N LEU A 100 2.13 -4.33 13.52
CA LEU A 100 2.76 -3.15 14.10
C LEU A 100 4.15 -3.48 14.69
N GLN A 101 4.28 -4.61 15.38
CA GLN A 101 5.56 -5.10 15.89
C GLN A 101 6.55 -5.46 14.76
N ASP A 102 6.05 -6.15 13.73
CA ASP A 102 6.85 -6.47 12.55
C ASP A 102 7.34 -5.19 11.86
N ARG A 103 6.46 -4.19 11.75
CA ARG A 103 6.80 -2.88 11.15
C ARG A 103 7.85 -2.13 11.96
N ALA A 104 7.77 -2.14 13.30
CA ALA A 104 8.79 -1.56 14.16
C ALA A 104 10.17 -2.20 13.92
N SER A 105 10.20 -3.54 13.81
CA SER A 105 11.42 -4.29 13.52
C SER A 105 11.99 -3.97 12.13
N GLU A 106 11.12 -3.87 11.12
CA GLU A 106 11.50 -3.46 9.76
C GLU A 106 12.10 -2.05 9.74
N ILE A 107 11.51 -1.10 10.47
CA ILE A 107 11.97 0.29 10.53
C ILE A 107 13.36 0.38 11.16
N LEU A 108 13.62 -0.33 12.25
CA LEU A 108 14.95 -0.39 12.86
C LEU A 108 15.99 -0.92 11.88
N SER A 109 15.67 -1.99 11.15
CA SER A 109 16.55 -2.57 10.12
C SER A 109 16.77 -1.59 8.95
N LEU A 110 15.72 -0.97 8.43
CA LEU A 110 15.79 -0.03 7.31
C LEU A 110 16.57 1.23 7.68
N HIS A 111 16.31 1.80 8.85
CA HIS A 111 17.01 2.98 9.38
C HIS A 111 18.50 2.71 9.46
N LYS A 112 18.90 1.60 10.10
CA LYS A 112 20.32 1.22 10.19
C LYS A 112 20.96 1.07 8.81
N LYS A 113 20.35 0.27 7.92
CA LYS A 113 20.90 0.02 6.57
C LYS A 113 21.08 1.30 5.77
N LEU A 114 20.07 2.18 5.77
CA LEU A 114 20.14 3.43 5.02
C LEU A 114 21.05 4.47 5.68
N SER A 115 21.16 4.48 7.02
CA SER A 115 22.14 5.31 7.73
C SER A 115 23.56 4.89 7.39
N ASP A 116 23.86 3.59 7.39
CA ASP A 116 25.17 3.04 7.00
C ASP A 116 25.49 3.38 5.53
N TYR A 117 24.51 3.27 4.63
CA TYR A 117 24.66 3.64 3.21
C TYR A 117 24.99 5.13 3.02
N VAL A 118 24.29 6.01 3.74
CA VAL A 118 24.51 7.45 3.70
C VAL A 118 25.88 7.80 4.29
N LEU A 119 26.25 7.24 5.45
CA LEU A 119 27.50 7.54 6.14
C LEU A 119 28.74 7.16 5.31
N ASN A 120 28.64 6.07 4.54
CA ASN A 120 29.71 5.62 3.64
C ASN A 120 29.81 6.47 2.35
N GLY A 121 28.98 7.51 2.21
CA GLY A 121 28.96 8.38 1.03
C GLY A 121 28.27 7.76 -0.19
N GLY A 122 27.67 6.57 -0.07
CA GLY A 122 27.06 5.85 -1.19
C GLY A 122 25.89 6.60 -1.83
N ILE A 123 25.21 7.46 -1.07
CA ILE A 123 24.08 8.25 -1.56
C ILE A 123 24.49 9.46 -2.42
N LEU A 124 25.75 9.91 -2.37
CA LEU A 124 26.18 11.09 -3.14
C LEU A 124 26.74 10.64 -4.49
N ALA A 125 26.28 11.25 -5.58
CA ALA A 125 26.83 10.99 -6.90
C ALA A 125 28.31 11.43 -6.95
N PRO A 126 29.21 10.66 -7.59
CA PRO A 126 30.58 11.10 -7.83
C PRO A 126 30.57 12.44 -8.59
N SER A 127 31.42 13.39 -8.17
CA SER A 127 31.64 14.65 -8.89
C SER A 127 32.44 14.36 -10.17
N GLU A 128 31.79 13.79 -11.18
CA GLU A 128 32.33 13.74 -12.53
C GLU A 128 32.04 15.11 -13.17
N ASP A 129 32.99 16.03 -12.97
CA ASP A 129 33.08 17.33 -13.64
C ASP A 129 32.02 18.37 -13.20
N ASP A 130 32.27 19.03 -12.05
CA ASP A 130 31.51 20.20 -11.57
C ASP A 130 31.42 21.35 -12.61
N SER A 131 32.20 21.31 -13.69
CA SER A 131 32.08 22.26 -14.80
C SER A 131 30.81 22.07 -15.64
N ALA A 132 30.12 20.92 -15.53
CA ALA A 132 28.93 20.57 -16.29
C ALA A 132 27.62 20.57 -15.48
N VAL A 133 27.66 20.64 -14.14
CA VAL A 133 26.45 20.82 -13.32
C VAL A 133 26.01 22.29 -13.43
N LYS A 134 25.32 22.62 -14.54
CA LYS A 134 24.78 23.96 -14.79
C LYS A 134 23.66 24.37 -13.83
N ASP A 135 23.14 23.45 -13.03
CA ASP A 135 21.98 23.65 -12.17
C ASP A 135 22.32 23.33 -10.71
N VAL A 136 22.39 24.37 -9.87
CA VAL A 136 22.65 24.27 -8.41
C VAL A 136 21.57 23.45 -7.69
N TYR A 137 20.40 23.25 -8.33
CA TYR A 137 19.27 22.47 -7.83
C TYR A 137 19.23 21.04 -8.38
N ALA A 138 20.24 20.64 -9.18
CA ALA A 138 20.35 19.28 -9.67
C ALA A 138 20.42 18.29 -8.50
N ARG A 139 19.61 17.22 -8.58
CA ARG A 139 19.58 16.16 -7.57
C ARG A 139 20.92 15.41 -7.59
N ARG A 140 21.81 15.71 -6.65
CA ARG A 140 23.12 15.04 -6.48
C ARG A 140 23.08 13.74 -5.68
N ILE A 141 21.87 13.23 -5.40
CA ILE A 141 21.70 11.95 -4.70
C ILE A 141 21.53 10.81 -5.70
N HIS A 142 22.31 9.74 -5.49
CA HIS A 142 22.20 8.46 -6.18
C HIS A 142 21.08 7.62 -5.55
N ASP A 143 20.01 7.42 -6.31
CA ASP A 143 18.87 6.57 -5.91
C ASP A 143 19.18 5.12 -6.31
N ASP A 144 19.69 4.33 -5.36
CA ASP A 144 20.10 2.94 -5.59
C ASP A 144 18.93 1.97 -5.71
N ILE A 145 17.70 2.43 -5.45
CA ILE A 145 16.50 1.59 -5.52
C ILE A 145 16.27 1.11 -6.94
N PHE A 146 16.42 1.94 -7.96
CA PHE A 146 15.98 1.55 -9.30
C PHE A 146 17.00 0.70 -10.08
N PRO A 147 18.30 1.02 -10.10
CA PRO A 147 19.26 0.29 -10.94
C PRO A 147 19.33 -1.23 -10.64
N ALA A 148 19.15 -1.63 -9.38
CA ALA A 148 19.25 -3.03 -8.93
C ALA A 148 17.92 -3.54 -8.34
N CYS A 149 16.79 -3.28 -9.00
CA CYS A 149 15.47 -3.67 -8.51
C CYS A 149 14.65 -4.47 -9.50
N VAL A 150 13.90 -5.42 -8.96
CA VAL A 150 12.90 -6.22 -9.67
C VAL A 150 11.52 -5.78 -9.22
N ARG A 151 10.64 -5.49 -10.18
CA ARG A 151 9.23 -5.21 -9.94
C ARG A 151 8.38 -6.39 -10.38
N VAL A 152 7.54 -6.87 -9.47
CA VAL A 152 6.43 -7.79 -9.74
C VAL A 152 5.16 -6.97 -9.91
N ASN A 153 4.44 -7.15 -11.02
CA ASN A 153 3.29 -6.32 -11.40
C ASN A 153 1.92 -6.88 -11.00
N ASN A 154 1.85 -8.18 -10.73
CA ASN A 154 0.59 -8.91 -10.60
C ASN A 154 0.60 -9.91 -9.44
N LEU A 155 1.36 -9.65 -8.36
CA LEU A 155 1.34 -10.56 -7.21
C LEU A 155 -0.10 -10.62 -6.66
N PRO A 156 -0.75 -11.78 -6.52
CA PRO A 156 -2.15 -11.81 -6.15
C PRO A 156 -2.31 -11.31 -4.70
N SER A 157 -3.41 -10.61 -4.39
CA SER A 157 -3.65 -10.07 -3.05
C SER A 157 -3.70 -11.15 -1.96
N SER A 158 -4.06 -12.38 -2.34
CA SER A 158 -4.10 -13.56 -1.48
C SER A 158 -2.73 -14.14 -1.13
N CYS A 159 -1.67 -13.85 -1.90
CA CYS A 159 -0.32 -14.27 -1.55
C CYS A 159 0.14 -13.49 -0.33
N THR A 160 0.56 -14.17 0.73
CA THR A 160 1.08 -13.53 1.95
C THR A 160 2.50 -12.99 1.76
N ARG A 161 2.93 -12.06 2.63
CA ARG A 161 4.33 -11.59 2.65
C ARG A 161 5.31 -12.74 2.84
N ALA A 162 4.97 -13.70 3.71
CA ALA A 162 5.79 -14.88 3.99
C ALA A 162 5.90 -15.81 2.78
N GLU A 163 4.79 -16.09 2.08
CA GLU A 163 4.80 -16.89 0.85
C GLU A 163 5.63 -16.24 -0.24
N PHE A 164 5.49 -14.92 -0.45
CA PHE A 164 6.33 -14.22 -1.43
C PHE A 164 7.80 -14.24 -1.02
N ARG A 165 8.11 -14.03 0.27
CA ARG A 165 9.50 -14.05 0.74
C ARG A 165 10.16 -15.42 0.53
N ALA A 166 9.40 -16.51 0.61
CA ALA A 166 9.89 -17.87 0.34
C ALA A 166 10.30 -18.10 -1.13
N LEU A 167 9.86 -17.25 -2.06
CA LEU A 167 10.29 -17.28 -3.46
C LEU A 167 11.64 -16.59 -3.69
N LEU A 168 12.11 -15.80 -2.72
CA LEU A 168 13.30 -14.97 -2.86
C LEU A 168 14.53 -15.67 -2.27
N PRO A 169 15.73 -15.46 -2.85
CA PRO A 169 16.96 -15.98 -2.26
C PRO A 169 17.24 -15.34 -0.89
N ALA A 170 17.94 -16.10 -0.04
CA ALA A 170 18.35 -15.64 1.28
C ALA A 170 19.41 -14.53 1.20
N GLU A 171 20.36 -14.67 0.28
CA GLU A 171 21.46 -13.72 0.07
C GLU A 171 21.15 -12.71 -1.05
N GLY A 172 21.70 -11.50 -0.93
CA GLY A 172 21.68 -10.49 -1.98
C GLY A 172 20.41 -9.65 -2.11
N VAL A 173 19.30 -10.05 -1.47
CA VAL A 173 18.11 -9.19 -1.34
C VAL A 173 18.31 -8.16 -0.24
N ARG A 174 18.22 -6.87 -0.58
CA ARG A 174 18.37 -5.74 0.36
C ARG A 174 17.06 -5.43 1.08
N CYS A 175 16.01 -5.17 0.29
CA CYS A 175 14.68 -4.77 0.77
C CYS A 175 13.58 -5.38 -0.12
N VAL A 176 12.40 -5.56 0.47
CA VAL A 176 11.17 -5.95 -0.24
C VAL A 176 10.09 -4.94 0.15
N TYR A 177 9.52 -4.26 -0.84
CA TYR A 177 8.50 -3.24 -0.64
C TYR A 177 7.19 -3.70 -1.26
N PHE A 178 6.15 -3.83 -0.43
CA PHE A 178 4.82 -4.18 -0.89
C PHE A 178 4.01 -2.91 -1.14
N SER A 179 3.23 -2.93 -2.19
CA SER A 179 2.20 -1.93 -2.42
C SER A 179 0.90 -2.28 -1.71
N ASP A 180 -0.04 -1.34 -1.65
CA ASP A 180 -1.43 -1.69 -1.35
C ASP A 180 -1.98 -2.57 -2.49
N PRO A 181 -2.93 -3.47 -2.20
CA PRO A 181 -3.68 -4.18 -3.23
C PRO A 181 -4.38 -3.18 -4.16
N LEU A 182 -3.99 -3.21 -5.43
CA LEU A 182 -4.62 -2.49 -6.53
C LEU A 182 -5.25 -3.45 -7.53
N VAL A 183 -6.08 -2.90 -8.42
CA VAL A 183 -6.67 -3.69 -9.50
C VAL A 183 -5.75 -3.71 -10.70
N CYS A 184 -5.43 -4.92 -11.15
CA CYS A 184 -4.73 -5.17 -12.39
C CYS A 184 -5.67 -5.92 -13.37
N PRO A 185 -5.75 -5.54 -14.64
CA PRO A 185 -6.45 -6.37 -15.62
C PRO A 185 -5.64 -7.65 -15.94
N PRO A 186 -6.23 -8.87 -16.08
CA PRO A 186 -7.59 -9.36 -15.76
C PRO A 186 -7.64 -10.40 -14.59
N PRO A 187 -8.85 -10.82 -14.14
CA PRO A 187 -9.59 -10.29 -12.99
C PRO A 187 -8.97 -10.57 -11.60
N GLY A 188 -8.96 -9.55 -10.71
CA GLY A 188 -8.63 -9.70 -9.29
C GLY A 188 -7.91 -8.49 -8.70
N LEU A 189 -7.64 -8.54 -7.39
CA LEU A 189 -6.70 -7.63 -6.73
C LEU A 189 -5.29 -8.21 -6.84
N ALA A 190 -4.35 -7.33 -7.19
CA ALA A 190 -2.93 -7.62 -7.26
C ALA A 190 -2.13 -6.54 -6.52
N ARG A 191 -0.93 -6.90 -6.07
CA ARG A 191 0.05 -6.00 -5.47
C ARG A 191 1.23 -5.86 -6.41
N PHE A 192 1.76 -4.64 -6.47
CA PHE A 192 3.12 -4.45 -6.90
C PHE A 192 4.06 -4.84 -5.76
N VAL A 193 5.17 -5.47 -6.11
CA VAL A 193 6.26 -5.71 -5.16
C VAL A 193 7.55 -5.30 -5.80
N TRP A 194 8.35 -4.51 -5.08
CA TRP A 194 9.69 -4.12 -5.48
C TRP A 194 10.70 -4.85 -4.61
N VAL A 195 11.63 -5.56 -5.23
CA VAL A 195 12.71 -6.27 -4.56
C VAL A 195 14.03 -5.61 -4.96
N THR A 196 14.68 -4.93 -4.02
CA THR A 196 16.00 -4.37 -4.26
C THR A 196 17.07 -5.40 -3.95
N THR A 197 18.12 -5.41 -4.77
CA THR A 197 19.27 -6.30 -4.65
C THR A 197 20.55 -5.49 -4.52
N ASP A 198 21.66 -6.15 -4.25
CA ASP A 198 22.96 -5.49 -4.11
C ASP A 198 23.68 -5.19 -5.41
N THR A 199 23.36 -5.88 -6.51
CA THR A 199 23.90 -5.61 -7.85
C THR A 199 22.83 -5.74 -8.93
N VAL A 200 23.05 -5.08 -10.07
CA VAL A 200 22.13 -5.11 -11.21
C VAL A 200 22.00 -6.53 -11.78
N GLU A 201 23.12 -7.26 -11.86
CA GLU A 201 23.17 -8.64 -12.35
C GLU A 201 22.33 -9.58 -11.48
N ARG A 202 22.27 -9.32 -10.17
CA ARG A 202 21.44 -10.10 -9.26
C ARG A 202 19.95 -9.79 -9.44
N ALA A 203 19.59 -8.53 -9.73
CA ALA A 203 18.22 -8.19 -10.09
C ALA A 203 17.80 -8.90 -11.38
N GLU A 204 18.65 -8.96 -12.40
CA GLU A 204 18.38 -9.70 -13.64
C GLU A 204 18.15 -11.19 -13.37
N GLN A 205 19.05 -11.83 -12.61
CA GLN A 205 18.90 -13.24 -12.21
C GLN A 205 17.61 -13.49 -11.42
N LEU A 206 17.26 -12.59 -10.50
CA LEU A 206 16.04 -12.70 -9.72
C LEU A 206 14.79 -12.54 -10.59
N CYS A 207 14.83 -11.67 -11.61
CA CYS A 207 13.76 -11.53 -12.57
C CYS A 207 13.48 -12.86 -13.29
N ASP A 208 14.53 -13.57 -13.73
CA ASP A 208 14.40 -14.89 -14.36
C ASP A 208 13.80 -15.93 -13.42
N VAL A 209 14.23 -15.96 -12.15
CA VAL A 209 13.70 -16.88 -11.12
C VAL A 209 12.20 -16.64 -10.89
N LEU A 210 11.78 -15.38 -10.82
CA LEU A 210 10.39 -15.03 -10.52
C LEU A 210 9.47 -15.15 -11.74
N HIS A 211 9.96 -15.09 -12.98
CA HIS A 211 9.15 -15.14 -14.22
C HIS A 211 8.36 -16.44 -14.44
N GLY A 212 8.62 -17.49 -13.63
CA GLY A 212 7.95 -18.79 -13.69
C GLY A 212 6.47 -18.80 -13.29
N GLU A 213 5.85 -19.97 -13.40
CA GLU A 213 4.54 -20.25 -12.79
C GLU A 213 4.72 -20.61 -11.32
N HIS A 214 3.95 -19.95 -10.46
CA HIS A 214 3.95 -20.16 -9.02
C HIS A 214 2.53 -20.47 -8.54
N GLU A 215 2.43 -21.19 -7.43
CA GLU A 215 1.14 -21.57 -6.84
C GLU A 215 0.78 -20.62 -5.70
N PHE A 216 -0.32 -19.88 -5.89
CA PHE A 216 -0.85 -18.95 -4.89
C PHE A 216 -2.30 -19.30 -4.55
N GLY A 217 -2.73 -19.07 -3.31
CA GLY A 217 -4.13 -19.22 -2.93
C GLY A 217 -4.34 -19.25 -1.43
N ALA A 218 -5.52 -18.80 -1.01
CA ALA A 218 -5.95 -18.85 0.39
C ALA A 218 -6.83 -20.09 0.63
N GLY A 219 -6.73 -20.70 1.82
CA GLY A 219 -7.69 -21.72 2.27
C GLY A 219 -7.61 -23.08 1.56
N GLY A 220 -6.47 -23.45 0.99
CA GLY A 220 -6.21 -24.81 0.47
C GLY A 220 -6.42 -25.00 -1.04
N GLU A 221 -7.09 -24.06 -1.73
CA GLU A 221 -7.16 -24.06 -3.20
C GLU A 221 -6.06 -23.18 -3.78
N LYS A 222 -4.93 -23.80 -4.15
CA LYS A 222 -3.84 -23.10 -4.86
C LYS A 222 -4.11 -23.07 -6.36
N LYS A 223 -3.99 -21.88 -6.95
CA LYS A 223 -4.04 -21.66 -8.40
C LYS A 223 -2.64 -21.33 -8.90
N LYS A 224 -2.26 -21.96 -10.00
CA LYS A 224 -1.04 -21.60 -10.72
C LYS A 224 -1.22 -20.26 -11.41
N MET A 225 -0.24 -19.38 -11.25
CA MET A 225 -0.21 -18.09 -11.90
C MET A 225 1.22 -17.75 -12.30
N LYS A 226 1.37 -17.20 -13.50
CA LYS A 226 2.63 -16.62 -13.95
C LYS A 226 2.77 -15.20 -13.41
N LEU A 227 3.91 -14.91 -12.79
CA LEU A 227 4.22 -13.54 -12.39
C LEU A 227 4.69 -12.73 -13.61
N ASN A 228 4.14 -11.53 -13.73
CA ASN A 228 4.66 -10.49 -14.62
C ASN A 228 5.75 -9.75 -13.84
N VAL A 229 6.99 -10.00 -14.22
CA VAL A 229 8.19 -9.53 -13.53
C VAL A 229 9.07 -8.81 -14.52
N GLU A 230 9.62 -7.68 -14.11
CA GLU A 230 10.57 -6.90 -14.90
C GLU A 230 11.63 -6.27 -14.00
N THR A 231 12.82 -6.04 -14.56
CA THR A 231 13.82 -5.17 -13.92
C THR A 231 13.33 -3.73 -14.00
N GLU A 232 13.34 -3.03 -12.88
CA GLU A 232 12.81 -1.68 -12.79
C GLU A 232 13.77 -0.71 -13.48
N THR A 233 13.32 -0.07 -14.56
CA THR A 233 14.09 1.02 -15.17
C THR A 233 13.89 2.32 -14.39
N PRO A 234 14.91 3.19 -14.28
CA PRO A 234 14.74 4.51 -13.69
C PRO A 234 13.56 5.26 -14.31
N MET A 235 12.72 5.85 -13.45
CA MET A 235 11.54 6.60 -13.91
C MET A 235 11.98 7.79 -14.76
N ARG A 236 11.42 7.89 -15.98
CA ARG A 236 11.86 8.87 -16.99
C ARG A 236 11.56 10.34 -16.66
N ARG A 237 10.64 10.62 -15.72
CA ARG A 237 10.24 11.98 -15.36
C ARG A 237 9.94 12.08 -13.88
N ASN A 238 10.62 12.99 -13.20
CA ASN A 238 10.32 13.35 -11.82
C ASN A 238 9.30 14.49 -11.80
N ALA A 239 8.39 14.46 -10.84
CA ALA A 239 7.54 15.60 -10.57
C ALA A 239 8.41 16.77 -10.06
N GLN A 240 8.10 17.98 -10.50
CA GLN A 240 8.86 19.18 -10.19
C GLN A 240 8.23 19.95 -9.03
N LEU A 241 9.07 20.46 -8.14
CA LEU A 241 8.67 21.40 -7.09
C LEU A 241 8.52 22.80 -7.67
N PRO A 242 7.59 23.61 -7.13
CA PRO A 242 7.54 25.04 -7.43
C PRO A 242 8.86 25.74 -7.08
N PHE A 243 9.20 26.84 -7.76
CA PHE A 243 10.52 27.46 -7.57
C PHE A 243 10.63 28.16 -6.22
N ILE A 244 9.51 28.56 -5.60
CA ILE A 244 9.50 29.16 -4.26
C ILE A 244 10.21 28.27 -3.23
N ALA A 245 10.16 26.94 -3.39
CA ALA A 245 10.82 26.00 -2.50
C ALA A 245 12.34 26.22 -2.45
N ASN A 246 12.94 26.80 -3.50
CA ASN A 246 14.38 27.02 -3.63
C ASN A 246 14.88 28.33 -3.04
N GLN A 247 13.98 29.20 -2.56
CA GLN A 247 14.38 30.40 -1.85
C GLN A 247 15.22 30.01 -0.61
N PRO A 248 16.34 30.71 -0.34
CA PRO A 248 17.26 30.33 0.74
C PRO A 248 16.57 30.16 2.10
N GLU A 249 15.64 31.05 2.43
CA GLU A 249 14.83 31.00 3.65
C GLU A 249 13.95 29.75 3.72
N LYS A 250 13.44 29.27 2.59
CA LYS A 250 12.59 28.06 2.50
C LYS A 250 13.42 26.79 2.57
N VAL A 251 14.61 26.78 1.97
CA VAL A 251 15.58 25.68 2.11
C VAL A 251 16.06 25.56 3.56
N ALA A 252 16.34 26.68 4.23
CA ALA A 252 16.70 26.68 5.64
C ALA A 252 15.55 26.16 6.52
N TRP A 253 14.32 26.58 6.22
CA TRP A 253 13.12 26.10 6.90
C TRP A 253 12.91 24.59 6.70
N ASP A 254 13.03 24.11 5.46
CA ASP A 254 12.93 22.69 5.11
C ASP A 254 13.93 21.86 5.91
N LEU A 255 15.19 22.30 6.00
CA LEU A 255 16.22 21.56 6.69
C LEU A 255 15.94 21.43 8.19
N ASP A 256 15.46 22.50 8.83
CA ASP A 256 15.11 22.49 10.25
C ASP A 256 13.90 21.57 10.52
N HIS A 257 12.86 21.69 9.70
CA HIS A 257 11.64 20.90 9.89
C HIS A 257 11.81 19.44 9.50
N LEU A 258 12.64 19.11 8.50
CA LEU A 258 13.00 17.73 8.18
C LEU A 258 13.80 17.08 9.31
N LYS A 259 14.72 17.82 9.96
CA LYS A 259 15.43 17.34 11.16
C LYS A 259 14.45 17.06 12.29
N GLN A 260 13.56 18.00 12.58
CA GLN A 260 12.55 17.85 13.63
C GLN A 260 11.61 16.66 13.34
N LEU A 261 11.05 16.60 12.13
CA LEU A 261 10.15 15.54 11.70
C LEU A 261 10.83 14.17 11.75
N CYS A 262 12.07 14.06 11.24
CA CYS A 262 12.82 12.80 11.30
C CYS A 262 13.00 12.36 12.75
N ARG A 263 13.31 13.28 13.67
CA ARG A 263 13.47 12.96 15.09
C ARG A 263 12.16 12.52 15.73
N ILE A 264 11.04 13.15 15.38
CA ILE A 264 9.70 12.75 15.85
C ILE A 264 9.36 11.35 15.34
N LEU A 265 9.64 11.04 14.07
CA LEU A 265 9.42 9.71 13.49
C LEU A 265 10.32 8.66 14.14
N GLU A 266 11.60 8.96 14.35
CA GLU A 266 12.53 8.09 15.09
C GLU A 266 12.03 7.81 16.50
N HIS A 267 11.57 8.84 17.22
CA HIS A 267 10.98 8.68 18.54
C HIS A 267 9.73 7.81 18.50
N PHE A 268 8.82 8.06 17.57
CA PHE A 268 7.59 7.29 17.42
C PHE A 268 7.89 5.80 17.24
N TRP A 269 8.93 5.44 16.48
CA TRP A 269 9.32 4.06 16.22
C TRP A 269 10.40 3.51 17.15
N ASN A 270 10.74 4.23 18.23
CA ASN A 270 11.82 3.92 19.17
C ASN A 270 13.16 3.57 18.52
N VAL A 271 13.49 4.32 17.47
CA VAL A 271 14.80 4.27 16.87
C VAL A 271 15.80 4.97 17.81
N PRO A 272 16.83 4.26 18.31
CA PRO A 272 17.75 4.83 19.29
C PRO A 272 18.73 5.83 18.66
N SER A 273 19.07 5.65 17.38
CA SER A 273 20.00 6.49 16.63
C SER A 273 19.32 7.69 15.98
N SER A 274 20.09 8.76 15.78
CA SER A 274 19.68 9.97 15.07
C SER A 274 20.25 9.96 13.64
N PHE A 275 19.37 10.00 12.64
CA PHE A 275 19.77 10.17 11.25
C PHE A 275 20.33 11.57 11.00
N ALA A 276 19.86 12.59 11.74
CA ALA A 276 20.44 13.92 11.66
C ALA A 276 21.93 13.91 12.04
N ASP A 277 22.31 13.14 13.08
CA ASP A 277 23.72 13.01 13.50
C ASP A 277 24.55 12.29 12.43
N THR A 278 23.94 11.29 11.77
CA THR A 278 24.55 10.56 10.64
C THR A 278 24.85 11.51 9.49
N LEU A 279 23.90 12.39 9.14
CA LEU A 279 24.08 13.36 8.07
C LEU A 279 25.12 14.43 8.41
N GLU A 280 25.16 14.91 9.66
CA GLU A 280 26.22 15.83 10.11
C GLU A 280 27.60 15.15 10.12
N ALA A 281 27.68 13.84 10.39
CA ALA A 281 28.91 13.08 10.28
C ALA A 281 29.40 12.98 8.83
N LEU A 282 28.51 12.70 7.88
CA LEU A 282 28.82 12.73 6.44
C LEU A 282 29.31 14.11 5.99
N ALA A 283 28.66 15.19 6.46
CA ALA A 283 29.08 16.55 6.12
C ALA A 283 30.51 16.87 6.59
N ARG A 284 30.90 16.37 7.77
CA ARG A 284 32.27 16.52 8.29
C ARG A 284 33.30 15.76 7.46
N THR A 285 33.00 14.53 7.04
CA THR A 285 33.94 13.72 6.24
C THR A 285 34.09 14.28 4.83
N ALA A 286 32.99 14.70 4.19
CA ALA A 286 33.01 15.33 2.86
C ALA A 286 33.86 16.62 2.81
N GLY A 287 33.90 17.40 3.89
CA GLY A 287 34.72 18.61 3.98
C GLY A 287 36.23 18.36 4.11
N THR A 288 36.65 17.14 4.48
CA THR A 288 38.08 16.81 4.69
C THR A 288 38.77 16.19 3.48
N ALA A 289 38.02 15.69 2.49
CA ALA A 289 38.54 14.93 1.36
C ALA A 289 38.89 15.77 0.11
N GLY A 290 38.88 17.11 0.19
CA GLY A 290 39.11 17.99 -0.96
C GLY A 290 37.96 18.01 -1.98
N THR A 291 36.86 17.33 -1.69
CA THR A 291 35.60 17.35 -2.45
C THR A 291 34.74 18.57 -2.05
N ALA A 292 33.96 19.12 -2.99
CA ALA A 292 32.95 20.12 -2.66
C ALA A 292 32.02 19.57 -1.56
N GLY A 293 31.86 20.31 -0.46
CA GLY A 293 31.05 19.88 0.68
C GLY A 293 29.56 19.69 0.32
N ILE A 294 28.84 18.93 1.16
CA ILE A 294 27.40 18.72 1.02
C ILE A 294 26.63 20.02 1.30
N THR A 295 25.80 20.46 0.35
CA THR A 295 25.00 21.70 0.49
C THR A 295 23.72 21.45 1.28
N ASP A 296 23.06 22.52 1.75
CA ASP A 296 21.77 22.39 2.43
C ASP A 296 20.69 21.77 1.53
N ILE A 297 20.76 22.03 0.21
CA ILE A 297 19.87 21.40 -0.77
C ILE A 297 20.10 19.89 -0.84
N ASP A 298 21.36 19.44 -0.86
CA ASP A 298 21.65 18.00 -0.83
C ASP A 298 21.14 17.37 0.47
N ARG A 299 21.34 18.05 1.61
CA ARG A 299 20.87 17.58 2.93
C ARG A 299 19.35 17.41 2.93
N VAL A 300 18.61 18.37 2.36
CA VAL A 300 17.15 18.27 2.19
C VAL A 300 16.79 17.04 1.34
N PHE A 301 17.46 16.84 0.19
CA PHE A 301 17.20 15.67 -0.65
C PHE A 301 17.50 14.34 0.07
N VAL A 302 18.59 14.27 0.84
CA VAL A 302 18.95 13.08 1.63
C VAL A 302 17.92 12.80 2.71
N PHE A 303 17.43 13.82 3.43
CA PHE A 303 16.34 13.65 4.39
C PHE A 303 15.04 13.19 3.74
N VAL A 304 14.61 13.82 2.65
CA VAL A 304 13.39 13.45 1.92
C VAL A 304 13.49 12.01 1.43
N PHE A 305 14.64 11.63 0.87
CA PHE A 305 14.92 10.27 0.45
C PHE A 305 14.76 9.30 1.61
N PHE A 306 15.44 9.57 2.73
CA PHE A 306 15.49 8.71 3.91
C PHE A 306 14.12 8.54 4.55
N ILE A 307 13.45 9.65 4.87
CA ILE A 307 12.16 9.65 5.57
C ILE A 307 11.11 8.86 4.79
N ARG A 308 11.07 9.04 3.47
CA ARG A 308 10.12 8.33 2.61
C ARG A 308 10.37 6.82 2.57
N ARG A 309 11.64 6.40 2.58
CA ARG A 309 12.03 4.98 2.43
C ARG A 309 11.99 4.20 3.74
N VAL A 310 12.33 4.85 4.86
CA VAL A 310 12.28 4.24 6.19
C VAL A 310 10.86 4.26 6.73
N PHE A 311 10.24 5.44 6.77
CA PHE A 311 8.98 5.68 7.49
C PHE A 311 7.75 5.71 6.60
N GLY A 312 7.90 5.70 5.26
CA GLY A 312 6.76 5.79 4.35
C GLY A 312 6.12 7.17 4.27
N TYR A 313 6.81 8.22 4.74
CA TYR A 313 6.31 9.59 4.71
C TYR A 313 6.87 10.39 3.53
N ASP A 314 5.99 10.88 2.66
CA ASP A 314 6.36 11.72 1.52
C ASP A 314 6.26 13.21 1.91
N TYR A 315 7.43 13.80 2.20
CA TYR A 315 7.54 15.16 2.73
C TYR A 315 6.84 16.20 1.86
N TRP A 316 7.11 16.22 0.56
CA TRP A 316 6.57 17.24 -0.35
C TRP A 316 5.07 17.11 -0.61
N ARG A 317 4.51 15.94 -0.30
CA ARG A 317 3.09 15.65 -0.51
C ARG A 317 2.30 15.65 0.80
N GLY A 318 2.97 15.81 1.95
CA GLY A 318 2.35 15.79 3.26
C GLY A 318 1.67 14.45 3.60
N THR A 319 2.05 13.35 2.96
CA THR A 319 1.31 12.08 3.03
C THR A 319 2.07 11.01 3.81
N GLN A 320 1.39 10.44 4.81
CA GLN A 320 1.87 9.27 5.55
C GLN A 320 1.23 8.00 4.98
N ASP A 321 2.00 7.26 4.19
CA ASP A 321 1.57 6.01 3.56
C ASP A 321 2.05 4.76 4.36
N GLU A 322 2.77 4.97 5.48
CA GLU A 322 3.29 3.97 6.43
C GLU A 322 4.38 3.05 5.86
N GLU A 323 4.27 2.65 4.59
CA GLU A 323 5.23 1.82 3.86
C GLU A 323 5.68 2.50 2.57
N PHE A 324 6.97 2.40 2.25
CA PHE A 324 7.54 2.99 1.04
C PHE A 324 6.92 2.44 -0.24
N GLY A 325 6.59 1.14 -0.30
CA GLY A 325 6.00 0.53 -1.50
C GLY A 325 4.61 1.10 -1.84
N VAL A 326 3.82 1.45 -0.84
CA VAL A 326 2.52 2.15 -1.02
C VAL A 326 2.76 3.55 -1.56
N SER A 327 3.72 4.29 -0.98
CA SER A 327 4.09 5.61 -1.46
C SER A 327 4.62 5.59 -2.90
N LEU A 328 5.44 4.59 -3.24
CA LEU A 328 6.03 4.40 -4.57
C LEU A 328 4.96 4.08 -5.61
N GLN A 329 4.02 3.19 -5.28
CA GLN A 329 2.86 2.89 -6.12
C GLN A 329 2.03 4.15 -6.43
N ARG A 330 1.72 4.94 -5.39
CA ARG A 330 0.83 6.10 -5.54
C ARG A 330 1.51 7.25 -6.27
N TYR A 331 2.76 7.56 -5.92
CA TYR A 331 3.40 8.80 -6.33
C TYR A 331 4.60 8.63 -7.25
N GLY A 332 5.15 7.41 -7.37
CA GLY A 332 6.34 7.15 -8.16
C GLY A 332 7.59 7.80 -7.55
N SER A 333 8.43 8.39 -8.40
CA SER A 333 9.70 8.96 -8.01
C SER A 333 9.57 10.18 -7.10
N ASP A 334 10.65 10.46 -6.37
CA ASP A 334 10.74 11.66 -5.55
C ASP A 334 10.61 12.93 -6.39
N MET A 335 10.02 13.96 -5.79
CA MET A 335 9.96 15.26 -6.43
C MET A 335 11.37 15.88 -6.48
N VAL A 336 11.66 16.60 -7.56
CA VAL A 336 12.90 17.33 -7.75
C VAL A 336 12.66 18.82 -7.78
N ARG A 337 13.62 19.58 -7.29
CA ARG A 337 13.61 21.04 -7.37
C ARG A 337 13.74 21.47 -8.83
N THR A 338 13.03 22.52 -9.20
CA THR A 338 13.15 23.15 -10.54
C THR A 338 14.22 24.22 -10.48
N PRO A 339 15.14 24.36 -11.44
CA PRO A 339 16.09 25.48 -11.43
C PRO A 339 15.38 26.83 -11.29
N ILE A 340 15.94 27.74 -10.50
CA ILE A 340 15.43 29.12 -10.38
C ILE A 340 15.60 29.84 -11.74
N GLY A 341 14.52 30.48 -12.21
CA GLY A 341 14.58 31.54 -13.23
C GLY A 341 14.40 32.94 -12.60
N ASP A 342 14.50 34.00 -13.40
CA ASP A 342 14.39 35.41 -12.95
C ASP A 342 12.95 35.84 -12.60
N THR A 343 12.23 35.10 -11.76
CA THR A 343 10.84 35.42 -11.41
C THR A 343 10.58 35.40 -9.91
N THR A 344 9.94 36.45 -9.41
CA THR A 344 9.32 36.52 -8.08
C THR A 344 8.22 35.46 -7.94
N PRO A 345 8.05 34.78 -6.79
CA PRO A 345 6.97 33.82 -6.55
C PRO A 345 5.62 34.34 -6.97
N SER A 346 4.85 33.50 -7.64
CA SER A 346 3.44 33.79 -7.90
C SER A 346 2.59 33.55 -6.64
N ALA A 347 1.39 34.14 -6.59
CA ALA A 347 0.45 33.90 -5.49
C ALA A 347 0.06 32.41 -5.34
N GLU A 348 0.05 31.65 -6.45
CA GLU A 348 -0.21 30.19 -6.40
C GLU A 348 0.93 29.43 -5.71
N GLU A 349 2.17 29.87 -5.88
CA GLU A 349 3.33 29.26 -5.25
C GLU A 349 3.45 29.64 -3.77
N GLU A 350 3.14 30.89 -3.43
CA GLU A 350 3.01 31.29 -2.02
C GLU A 350 1.94 30.46 -1.32
N ALA A 351 0.75 30.31 -1.93
CA ALA A 351 -0.32 29.47 -1.37
C ALA A 351 0.08 27.98 -1.29
N TRP A 352 0.85 27.47 -2.25
CA TRP A 352 1.39 26.11 -2.18
C TRP A 352 2.34 25.95 -0.99
N TRP A 353 3.23 26.93 -0.79
CA TRP A 353 4.20 26.91 0.30
C TRP A 353 3.52 27.00 1.67
N GLU A 354 2.58 27.93 1.85
CA GLU A 354 1.80 28.06 3.09
C GLU A 354 1.07 26.76 3.44
N LYS A 355 0.52 26.09 2.42
CA LYS A 355 -0.10 24.78 2.59
C LYS A 355 0.92 23.74 3.04
N HIS A 356 2.07 23.65 2.38
CA HIS A 356 3.14 22.71 2.69
C HIS A 356 3.63 22.89 4.14
N GLU A 357 3.93 24.12 4.55
CA GLU A 357 4.34 24.44 5.93
C GLU A 357 3.29 23.98 6.95
N LYS A 358 2.01 24.28 6.68
CA LYS A 358 0.90 23.90 7.55
C LYS A 358 0.77 22.38 7.67
N GLU A 359 0.92 21.64 6.58
CA GLU A 359 0.81 20.17 6.57
C GLU A 359 1.97 19.50 7.33
N VAL A 360 3.20 20.00 7.14
CA VAL A 360 4.39 19.52 7.86
C VAL A 360 4.26 19.78 9.36
N ASN A 361 3.89 21.01 9.76
CA ASN A 361 3.70 21.37 11.16
C ASN A 361 2.58 20.55 11.82
N ALA A 362 1.44 20.41 11.15
CA ALA A 362 0.33 19.59 11.64
C ALA A 362 0.75 18.12 11.84
N MET A 363 1.65 17.60 11.00
CA MET A 363 2.17 16.25 11.19
C MET A 363 3.11 16.16 12.39
N CYS A 364 4.04 17.10 12.55
CA CYS A 364 4.90 17.17 13.72
C CYS A 364 4.08 17.20 15.01
N GLU A 365 3.06 18.06 15.09
CA GLU A 365 2.14 18.15 16.23
C GLU A 365 1.36 16.84 16.45
N LYS A 366 0.87 16.21 15.37
CA LYS A 366 0.08 14.97 15.46
C LYS A 366 0.88 13.81 16.09
N LEU A 367 2.18 13.73 15.81
CA LEU A 367 3.07 12.65 16.25
C LEU A 367 3.89 13.01 17.49
N ALA A 368 3.96 14.29 17.87
CA ALA A 368 4.70 14.73 19.03
C ALA A 368 4.26 14.00 20.31
N GLY A 369 5.23 13.39 21.00
CA GLY A 369 5.01 12.69 22.26
C GLY A 369 4.27 11.35 22.15
N LYS A 370 4.06 10.85 20.92
CA LYS A 370 3.54 9.50 20.69
C LYS A 370 4.67 8.53 20.37
N ASP A 371 4.48 7.29 20.78
CA ASP A 371 5.38 6.17 20.51
C ASP A 371 4.60 4.91 20.15
N VAL A 372 5.32 3.96 19.53
CA VAL A 372 4.74 2.70 19.09
C VAL A 372 4.33 1.83 20.28
N GLU A 373 4.95 1.94 21.46
CA GLU A 373 4.49 1.21 22.65
C GLU A 373 3.12 1.72 23.13
N GLY A 374 2.84 3.00 23.01
CA GLY A 374 1.53 3.57 23.28
C GLY A 374 0.45 2.98 22.37
N GLU A 375 0.74 2.88 21.07
CA GLU A 375 -0.15 2.26 20.09
C GLU A 375 -0.31 0.75 20.33
N VAL A 376 0.78 0.04 20.67
CA VAL A 376 0.75 -1.38 21.05
C VAL A 376 -0.14 -1.60 22.27
N LYS A 377 0.03 -0.81 23.34
CA LYS A 377 -0.80 -0.92 24.55
C LYS A 377 -2.27 -0.66 24.28
N ALA A 378 -2.59 0.28 23.38
CA ALA A 378 -3.97 0.51 22.98
C ALA A 378 -4.56 -0.72 22.27
N LEU A 379 -3.78 -1.37 21.40
CA LEU A 379 -4.19 -2.58 20.69
C LEU A 379 -4.29 -3.82 21.59
N GLU A 380 -3.49 -3.94 22.65
CA GLU A 380 -3.55 -5.07 23.59
C GLU A 380 -4.95 -5.24 24.22
N VAL A 381 -5.66 -4.13 24.46
CA VAL A 381 -7.03 -4.15 24.99
C VAL A 381 -8.01 -4.71 23.95
N GLU A 382 -7.89 -4.27 22.70
CA GLU A 382 -8.71 -4.79 21.59
C GLU A 382 -8.42 -6.28 21.32
N GLU A 383 -7.14 -6.67 21.37
CA GLU A 383 -6.70 -8.05 21.19
C GLU A 383 -7.22 -8.97 22.30
N ALA A 384 -7.21 -8.55 23.56
CA ALA A 384 -7.77 -9.33 24.66
C ALA A 384 -9.25 -9.66 24.41
N GLY A 385 -10.02 -8.66 23.96
CA GLY A 385 -11.42 -8.86 23.58
C GLY A 385 -11.60 -9.80 22.38
N GLU A 386 -10.74 -9.68 21.34
CA GLU A 386 -10.75 -10.62 20.21
C GLU A 386 -10.44 -12.05 20.67
N LYS A 387 -9.47 -12.23 21.59
CA LYS A 387 -9.04 -13.54 22.09
C LYS A 387 -10.16 -14.24 22.86
N GLU A 388 -10.85 -13.53 23.74
CA GLU A 388 -12.02 -14.08 24.45
C GLU A 388 -13.12 -14.50 23.47
N LEU A 389 -13.39 -13.67 22.45
CA LEU A 389 -14.33 -14.01 21.40
C LEU A 389 -13.89 -15.27 20.64
N ARG A 390 -12.60 -15.34 20.25
CA ARG A 390 -12.01 -16.46 19.53
C ARG A 390 -12.12 -17.76 20.31
N GLU A 391 -11.86 -17.74 21.62
CA GLU A 391 -12.01 -18.92 22.49
C GLU A 391 -13.47 -19.40 22.57
N ARG A 392 -14.41 -18.47 22.75
CA ARG A 392 -15.85 -18.77 22.75
C ARG A 392 -16.33 -19.35 21.42
N VAL A 393 -15.93 -18.73 20.32
CA VAL A 393 -16.26 -19.15 18.94
C VAL A 393 -15.67 -20.53 18.65
N THR A 394 -14.41 -20.76 19.03
CA THR A 394 -13.73 -22.05 18.86
C THR A 394 -14.46 -23.15 19.60
N SER A 395 -14.80 -22.93 20.87
CA SER A 395 -15.54 -23.88 21.70
C SER A 395 -16.91 -24.22 21.08
N GLY A 396 -17.63 -23.21 20.60
CA GLY A 396 -18.91 -23.40 19.91
C GLY A 396 -18.77 -24.20 18.60
N ILE A 397 -17.76 -23.92 17.79
CA ILE A 397 -17.48 -24.64 16.54
C ILE A 397 -17.11 -26.09 16.81
N VAL A 398 -16.18 -26.33 17.73
CA VAL A 398 -15.76 -27.69 18.12
C VAL A 398 -16.95 -28.50 18.61
N SER A 399 -17.79 -27.92 19.49
CA SER A 399 -19.02 -28.56 19.95
C SER A 399 -20.01 -28.86 18.82
N SER A 400 -20.07 -28.01 17.79
CA SER A 400 -20.94 -28.24 16.61
C SER A 400 -20.42 -29.32 15.66
N MET A 401 -19.17 -29.74 15.81
CA MET A 401 -18.49 -30.73 14.97
C MET A 401 -18.41 -32.11 15.61
N MET A 402 -19.15 -32.34 16.69
CA MET A 402 -19.26 -33.63 17.35
C MET A 402 -20.71 -33.96 17.70
N GLU A 403 -20.97 -35.25 17.90
CA GLU A 403 -22.27 -35.77 18.31
C GLU A 403 -22.08 -36.87 19.35
N GLU A 404 -22.97 -36.93 20.34
CA GLU A 404 -23.00 -38.02 21.33
C GLU A 404 -24.18 -38.94 21.03
N LYS A 405 -23.91 -40.25 20.97
CA LYS A 405 -24.95 -41.28 20.83
C LYS A 405 -24.59 -42.50 21.68
N GLU A 406 -25.48 -42.83 22.63
CA GLU A 406 -25.35 -44.00 23.51
C GLU A 406 -24.00 -44.03 24.27
N GLY A 407 -23.53 -42.89 24.78
CA GLY A 407 -22.25 -42.78 25.49
C GLY A 407 -21.01 -42.84 24.60
N VAL A 408 -21.18 -42.85 23.28
CA VAL A 408 -20.10 -42.77 22.29
C VAL A 408 -20.10 -41.40 21.64
N TRP A 409 -18.98 -40.71 21.73
CA TRP A 409 -18.78 -39.41 21.10
C TRP A 409 -18.16 -39.57 19.71
N LYS A 410 -18.75 -38.95 18.69
CA LYS A 410 -18.28 -39.04 17.30
C LYS A 410 -17.86 -37.69 16.77
N CYS A 411 -16.77 -37.70 16.00
CA CYS A 411 -16.38 -36.56 15.18
C CYS A 411 -17.25 -36.52 13.91
N LEU A 412 -17.98 -35.43 13.69
CA LEU A 412 -18.82 -35.27 12.49
C LEU A 412 -18.02 -34.94 11.22
N ARG A 413 -16.71 -34.75 11.34
CA ARG A 413 -15.82 -34.51 10.18
C ARG A 413 -15.23 -35.78 9.59
N CYS A 414 -14.86 -36.76 10.43
CA CYS A 414 -14.21 -38.01 9.99
C CYS A 414 -14.83 -39.29 10.58
N GLU A 415 -15.94 -39.17 11.30
CA GLU A 415 -16.73 -40.27 11.88
C GLU A 415 -16.02 -41.11 12.95
N LYS A 416 -14.78 -40.76 13.35
CA LYS A 416 -14.07 -41.42 14.44
C LYS A 416 -14.86 -41.32 15.74
N ALA A 417 -14.97 -42.46 16.42
CA ALA A 417 -15.67 -42.62 17.68
C ALA A 417 -14.69 -42.62 18.87
N PHE A 418 -15.13 -42.04 19.98
CA PHE A 418 -14.34 -41.83 21.19
C PHE A 418 -15.21 -42.10 22.42
N ARG A 419 -14.54 -42.41 23.54
CA ARG A 419 -15.19 -42.76 24.82
C ARG A 419 -15.51 -41.56 25.72
N GLY A 420 -15.19 -40.34 25.28
CA GLY A 420 -15.35 -39.11 26.06
C GLY A 420 -15.27 -37.87 25.18
N LYS A 421 -15.90 -36.79 25.63
CA LYS A 421 -16.02 -35.52 24.89
C LYS A 421 -14.66 -34.88 24.64
N GLU A 422 -13.83 -34.85 25.69
CA GLU A 422 -12.49 -34.29 25.71
C GLU A 422 -11.56 -34.91 24.65
N PHE A 423 -11.76 -36.20 24.35
CA PHE A 423 -11.00 -36.89 23.31
C PHE A 423 -11.40 -36.44 21.90
N VAL A 424 -12.69 -36.11 21.68
CA VAL A 424 -13.15 -35.57 20.39
C VAL A 424 -12.74 -34.12 20.24
N GLU A 425 -12.83 -33.31 21.30
CA GLU A 425 -12.34 -31.93 21.33
C GLU A 425 -10.85 -31.87 20.95
N LYS A 426 -10.02 -32.67 21.63
CA LYS A 426 -8.60 -32.78 21.32
C LYS A 426 -8.36 -33.25 19.88
N HIS A 427 -9.08 -34.28 19.44
CA HIS A 427 -8.98 -34.79 18.07
C HIS A 427 -9.32 -33.72 17.02
N LEU A 428 -10.38 -32.93 17.22
CA LEU A 428 -10.77 -31.85 16.32
C LEU A 428 -9.68 -30.75 16.26
N ASN A 429 -9.13 -30.38 17.40
CA ASN A 429 -8.10 -29.33 17.48
C ASN A 429 -6.73 -29.76 16.94
N GLU A 430 -6.43 -31.07 16.90
CA GLU A 430 -5.15 -31.59 16.39
C GLU A 430 -5.26 -32.09 14.95
N MET A 431 -6.26 -32.93 14.65
CA MET A 431 -6.40 -33.59 13.34
C MET A 431 -7.25 -32.80 12.35
N HIS A 432 -8.07 -31.88 12.82
CA HIS A 432 -8.94 -31.03 12.01
C HIS A 432 -8.71 -29.55 12.26
N LYS A 433 -7.51 -29.19 12.76
CA LYS A 433 -7.11 -27.83 13.11
C LYS A 433 -7.42 -26.82 12.01
N ASP A 434 -7.08 -27.15 10.77
CA ASP A 434 -7.28 -26.23 9.64
C ASP A 434 -8.77 -25.93 9.40
N VAL A 435 -9.64 -26.94 9.53
CA VAL A 435 -11.09 -26.78 9.37
C VAL A 435 -11.70 -25.98 10.52
N VAL A 436 -11.24 -26.24 11.74
CA VAL A 436 -11.66 -25.47 12.93
C VAL A 436 -11.23 -24.02 12.79
N GLU A 437 -9.95 -23.77 12.50
CA GLU A 437 -9.39 -22.42 12.33
C GLU A 437 -10.07 -21.66 11.20
N GLN A 438 -10.31 -22.29 10.05
CA GLN A 438 -11.03 -21.68 8.93
C GLN A 438 -12.43 -21.19 9.36
N ARG A 439 -13.18 -22.00 10.12
CA ARG A 439 -14.52 -21.63 10.62
C ARG A 439 -14.44 -20.55 11.70
N VAL A 440 -13.43 -20.59 12.57
CA VAL A 440 -13.20 -19.59 13.62
C VAL A 440 -12.94 -18.23 12.97
N ILE A 441 -12.00 -18.18 12.03
CA ILE A 441 -11.67 -16.98 11.26
C ILE A 441 -12.90 -16.40 10.56
N GLN A 442 -13.72 -17.23 9.91
CA GLN A 442 -14.95 -16.77 9.26
C GLN A 442 -15.91 -16.08 10.25
N LYS A 443 -16.02 -16.61 11.47
CA LYS A 443 -16.83 -16.01 12.54
C LYS A 443 -16.23 -14.71 13.07
N ILE A 444 -14.92 -14.69 13.35
CA ILE A 444 -14.21 -13.48 13.79
C ILE A 444 -14.34 -12.35 12.77
N ASN A 445 -14.17 -12.65 11.49
CA ASN A 445 -14.37 -11.67 10.41
C ASN A 445 -15.78 -11.09 10.37
N LYS A 446 -16.79 -11.93 10.63
CA LYS A 446 -18.18 -11.50 10.63
C LYS A 446 -18.55 -10.65 11.85
N GLU A 447 -17.91 -10.88 12.99
CA GLU A 447 -18.22 -10.19 14.25
C GLU A 447 -17.35 -8.94 14.49
N ILE A 448 -16.09 -8.92 14.05
CA ILE A 448 -15.15 -7.82 14.27
C ILE A 448 -14.71 -7.19 12.95
N GLY A 449 -14.18 -8.01 12.04
CA GLY A 449 -13.48 -7.51 10.87
C GLY A 449 -14.33 -6.59 9.98
N ILE A 450 -15.57 -6.98 9.70
CA ILE A 450 -16.47 -6.19 8.84
C ILE A 450 -16.87 -4.86 9.48
N GLU A 451 -17.07 -4.82 10.79
CA GLU A 451 -17.43 -3.58 11.49
C GLU A 451 -16.27 -2.58 11.43
N GLN A 452 -15.04 -3.05 11.67
CA GLN A 452 -13.84 -2.22 11.57
C GLN A 452 -13.61 -1.73 10.13
N TYR A 453 -13.78 -2.62 9.15
CA TYR A 453 -13.71 -2.25 7.74
C TYR A 453 -14.73 -1.16 7.38
N LEU A 454 -15.99 -1.26 7.82
CA LEU A 454 -17.01 -0.25 7.49
C LEU A 454 -16.74 1.11 8.14
N LYS A 455 -16.10 1.13 9.32
CA LYS A 455 -15.70 2.36 10.04
C LYS A 455 -14.45 3.05 9.46
N ASP A 456 -13.64 2.35 8.68
CA ASP A 456 -12.42 2.90 8.10
C ASP A 456 -12.73 3.88 6.95
N ASP A 457 -12.33 5.15 7.12
CA ASP A 457 -12.50 6.21 6.12
C ASP A 457 -11.60 6.05 4.89
N LYS A 458 -10.50 5.29 5.02
CA LYS A 458 -9.54 4.99 3.96
C LYS A 458 -9.73 3.60 3.36
N LYS A 459 -10.82 2.92 3.70
CA LYS A 459 -11.14 1.58 3.18
C LYS A 459 -11.14 1.53 1.66
N VAL A 460 -10.80 0.36 1.14
CA VAL A 460 -10.85 0.10 -0.30
C VAL A 460 -12.31 -0.02 -0.75
N VAL A 461 -12.78 0.88 -1.61
CA VAL A 461 -14.15 0.84 -2.15
C VAL A 461 -14.12 0.51 -3.64
N PRO A 462 -14.55 -0.71 -4.06
CA PRO A 462 -14.51 -1.09 -5.46
C PRO A 462 -15.64 -0.44 -6.28
N VAL A 463 -15.32 -0.05 -7.51
CA VAL A 463 -16.27 0.20 -8.58
C VAL A 463 -16.57 -1.13 -9.29
N ILE A 464 -17.83 -1.52 -9.28
CA ILE A 464 -18.25 -2.76 -9.93
C ILE A 464 -18.41 -2.54 -11.43
N ILE A 465 -17.72 -3.38 -12.20
CA ILE A 465 -17.80 -3.38 -13.66
C ILE A 465 -18.53 -4.64 -14.16
N ASP A 466 -19.28 -4.49 -15.25
CA ASP A 466 -19.94 -5.62 -15.90
C ASP A 466 -18.88 -6.50 -16.61
N PRO A 467 -18.78 -7.81 -16.31
CA PRO A 467 -17.88 -8.72 -17.02
C PRO A 467 -18.02 -8.66 -18.55
N ARG A 468 -19.21 -8.31 -19.07
CA ARG A 468 -19.50 -8.20 -20.50
C ARG A 468 -18.87 -6.98 -21.16
N SER A 469 -18.63 -5.89 -20.41
CA SER A 469 -17.98 -4.69 -20.94
C SER A 469 -16.46 -4.83 -21.06
N MET A 470 -15.85 -5.80 -20.35
CA MET A 470 -14.40 -6.06 -20.43
C MET A 470 -13.95 -6.58 -21.80
N LYS A 471 -14.86 -7.17 -22.60
CA LYS A 471 -14.52 -7.74 -23.92
C LYS A 471 -14.25 -6.71 -25.02
N SER A 472 -14.55 -5.42 -24.82
CA SER A 472 -14.39 -4.40 -25.87
C SER A 472 -13.10 -3.56 -25.76
N HIS A 473 -12.30 -3.74 -24.71
CA HIS A 473 -11.12 -2.90 -24.44
C HIS A 473 -9.78 -3.57 -24.73
N TYR A 474 -9.79 -4.85 -25.13
CA TYR A 474 -8.58 -5.64 -25.38
C TYR A 474 -8.56 -6.28 -26.78
N SER A 475 -9.29 -5.69 -27.73
CA SER A 475 -9.22 -6.01 -29.16
C SER A 475 -8.17 -5.16 -29.87
#